data_AF-A0ABD6HBX1-F1
#
_entry.id   AF-A0ABD6HBX1-F1
#
_cell.length_a   1.000
_cell.length_b   1.000
_cell.length_c   1.000
_cell.angle_alpha   90.00
_cell.angle_beta   90.00
_cell.angle_gamma   90.00
#
_symmetry.space_group_name_H-M   'P 1'
#
loop_
_entity.id
_entity.type
_entity.pdbx_description
1 polymer ?
#
loop_
_entity_poly.entity_id
_entity_poly.type
_entity_poly.pdbx_seq_one_letter_code
_entity_poly.pdbx_strand_id
1 'polypeptide(L)'
;MVCTVPFSFTNTAALAQEAETVPPAVTFLISGGYWEDPGTANSTGIVKSPGVIDASKDGTRRGYYRLYALRQPDRTAKVFLSQISVTDQGPQIIDTVELQEITDLHPYVTDIRSEDPSGVNRGFGLSAMVYLKQDARSNDPESWTVVVDEFGEIQVERESH
;
A
#
# COMPACT_ATOMS: atom_id res chain seq x y z
N MET A 1 -5.69 14.57 -65.49
CA MET A 1 -6.25 15.18 -64.27
C MET A 1 -6.12 14.14 -63.17
N VAL A 2 -5.05 14.19 -62.38
CA VAL A 2 -4.72 13.19 -61.36
C VAL A 2 -5.22 13.70 -60.02
N CYS A 3 -6.19 13.01 -59.43
CA CYS A 3 -6.80 13.37 -58.16
C CYS A 3 -5.98 12.72 -57.03
N THR A 4 -5.12 13.51 -56.39
CA THR A 4 -4.36 13.08 -55.20
C THR A 4 -5.26 13.21 -53.98
N VAL A 5 -5.64 12.08 -53.38
CA VAL A 5 -6.42 12.06 -52.12
C VAL A 5 -5.45 12.21 -50.95
N PRO A 6 -5.60 13.23 -50.06
CA PRO A 6 -4.77 13.32 -48.87
C PRO A 6 -5.19 12.24 -47.87
N PHE A 7 -4.25 11.38 -47.50
CA PHE A 7 -4.40 10.41 -46.42
C PHE A 7 -4.23 11.13 -45.08
N SER A 8 -5.34 11.50 -44.45
CA SER A 8 -5.32 12.06 -43.09
C SER A 8 -5.05 10.93 -42.10
N PHE A 9 -3.83 10.89 -41.54
CA PHE A 9 -3.55 10.12 -40.33
C PHE A 9 -4.25 10.81 -39.15
N THR A 10 -5.37 10.28 -38.70
CA THR A 10 -5.91 10.59 -37.37
C THR A 10 -4.99 9.94 -36.35
N ASN A 11 -4.11 10.74 -35.75
CA ASN A 11 -3.37 10.35 -34.56
C ASN A 11 -4.38 10.28 -33.40
N THR A 12 -5.04 9.15 -33.23
CA THR A 12 -5.77 8.83 -32.00
C THR A 12 -4.73 8.70 -30.89
N ALA A 13 -4.41 9.82 -30.23
CA ALA A 13 -3.86 9.78 -28.90
C ALA A 13 -4.86 8.99 -28.06
N ALA A 14 -4.47 7.77 -27.65
CA ALA A 14 -5.25 6.96 -26.74
C ALA A 14 -5.53 7.82 -25.49
N LEU A 15 -6.79 8.16 -25.28
CA LEU A 15 -7.20 8.89 -24.09
C LEU A 15 -6.96 7.98 -22.90
N ALA A 16 -6.09 8.41 -21.98
CA ALA A 16 -5.95 7.83 -20.65
C ALA A 16 -7.22 8.13 -19.84
N GLN A 17 -8.31 7.44 -20.17
CA GLN A 17 -9.53 7.31 -19.39
C GLN A 17 -9.59 5.81 -19.09
N GLU A 18 -9.13 5.31 -17.96
CA GLU A 18 -9.55 5.62 -16.59
C GLU A 18 -8.40 5.24 -15.64
N ALA A 19 -7.51 6.19 -15.33
CA ALA A 19 -6.69 6.12 -14.13
C ALA A 19 -7.24 7.19 -13.20
N GLU A 20 -8.11 6.79 -12.25
CA GLU A 20 -8.38 7.62 -11.08
C GLU A 20 -7.03 8.03 -10.49
N THR A 21 -6.71 9.31 -10.66
CA THR A 21 -5.34 9.81 -10.59
C THR A 21 -4.76 9.62 -9.20
N VAL A 22 -3.56 9.04 -9.09
CA VAL A 22 -2.85 8.95 -7.81
C VAL A 22 -2.64 10.37 -7.28
N PRO A 23 -3.08 10.69 -6.04
CA PRO A 23 -2.91 12.02 -5.50
C PRO A 23 -1.43 12.43 -5.51
N PRO A 24 -1.08 13.67 -5.91
CA PRO A 24 0.31 14.13 -5.98
C PRO A 24 1.02 14.18 -4.62
N ALA A 25 0.24 14.10 -3.54
CA ALA A 25 0.78 13.98 -2.18
C ALA A 25 1.35 12.59 -1.88
N VAL A 26 0.95 11.53 -2.60
CA VAL A 26 1.51 10.19 -2.44
C VAL A 26 2.93 10.19 -2.99
N THR A 27 3.93 10.00 -2.13
CA THR A 27 5.34 9.99 -2.54
C THR A 27 5.89 8.58 -2.72
N PHE A 28 5.44 7.64 -1.88
CA PHE A 28 5.82 6.23 -1.93
C PHE A 28 4.58 5.38 -1.69
N LEU A 29 4.48 4.26 -2.41
CA LEU A 29 3.39 3.30 -2.27
C LEU A 29 3.92 1.92 -2.63
N ILE A 30 3.73 0.98 -1.72
CA ILE A 30 3.92 -0.45 -1.97
C ILE A 30 2.62 -1.20 -1.68
N SER A 31 2.46 -2.34 -2.33
CA SER A 31 1.39 -3.29 -2.03
C SER A 31 2.01 -4.68 -1.86
N GLY A 32 1.55 -5.42 -0.87
CA GLY A 32 2.10 -6.71 -0.53
C GLY A 32 1.39 -7.31 0.67
N GLY A 33 1.86 -8.48 1.10
CA GLY A 33 1.28 -9.18 2.22
C GLY A 33 -0.10 -9.79 1.93
N TYR A 34 -0.48 -10.80 2.69
CA TYR A 34 -1.72 -11.55 2.50
C TYR A 34 -2.55 -11.57 3.77
N TRP A 35 -3.87 -11.51 3.62
CA TRP A 35 -4.78 -11.77 4.72
C TRP A 35 -6.02 -12.49 4.21
N GLU A 36 -6.62 -13.30 5.07
CA GLU A 36 -7.91 -13.95 4.86
C GLU A 36 -8.76 -13.86 6.12
N ASP A 37 -10.07 -13.77 5.94
CA ASP A 37 -11.03 -13.79 7.03
C ASP A 37 -12.23 -14.67 6.63
N PRO A 38 -12.65 -15.65 7.44
CA PRO A 38 -13.77 -16.54 7.17
C PRO A 38 -15.14 -15.83 7.17
N GLY A 39 -15.18 -14.50 7.23
CA GLY A 39 -16.38 -13.69 6.98
C GLY A 39 -17.39 -13.68 8.12
N THR A 40 -17.01 -14.10 9.32
CA THR A 40 -17.93 -14.28 10.46
C THR A 40 -18.00 -13.11 11.44
N ALA A 41 -17.29 -12.01 11.23
CA ALA A 41 -17.35 -10.85 12.11
C ALA A 41 -17.63 -9.54 11.35
N ASN A 42 -18.55 -8.74 11.89
CA ASN A 42 -18.64 -7.31 11.62
C ASN A 42 -17.41 -6.63 12.26
N SER A 43 -16.24 -6.85 11.69
CA SER A 43 -14.99 -6.26 12.12
C SER A 43 -14.93 -4.83 11.62
N THR A 44 -15.03 -3.87 12.55
CA THR A 44 -14.58 -2.49 12.35
C THR A 44 -13.10 -2.43 12.72
N GLY A 45 -12.25 -1.95 11.83
CA GLY A 45 -10.78 -1.96 11.98
C GLY A 45 -10.09 -3.04 11.14
N ILE A 46 -8.77 -3.08 11.15
CA ILE A 46 -7.96 -4.12 10.50
C ILE A 46 -8.48 -5.51 10.90
N VAL A 47 -8.90 -6.27 9.90
CA VAL A 47 -9.44 -7.61 10.07
C VAL A 47 -8.29 -8.57 10.37
N LYS A 48 -8.40 -9.27 11.50
CA LYS A 48 -7.44 -10.29 11.94
C LYS A 48 -7.58 -11.56 11.11
N SER A 49 -6.49 -12.08 10.55
CA SER A 49 -6.56 -13.42 9.92
C SER A 49 -6.63 -14.49 11.01
N PRO A 50 -7.52 -15.49 10.90
CA PRO A 50 -7.48 -16.61 11.81
C PRO A 50 -6.28 -17.52 11.48
N GLY A 51 -5.55 -17.95 12.51
CA GLY A 51 -4.42 -18.88 12.37
C GLY A 51 -4.78 -20.28 11.82
N VAL A 52 -6.07 -20.57 11.61
CA VAL A 52 -6.55 -21.78 10.93
C VAL A 52 -7.66 -21.40 9.95
N ILE A 53 -7.37 -21.54 8.66
CA ILE A 53 -8.33 -21.33 7.59
C ILE A 53 -9.08 -22.65 7.37
N ASP A 54 -10.39 -22.66 7.57
CA ASP A 54 -11.23 -23.74 7.05
C ASP A 54 -11.60 -23.37 5.60
N ALA A 55 -10.81 -23.88 4.63
CA ALA A 55 -10.92 -23.60 3.20
C ALA A 55 -12.25 -24.04 2.56
N SER A 56 -13.19 -24.52 3.36
CA SER A 56 -14.45 -25.15 2.98
C SER A 56 -15.68 -24.23 3.10
N LYS A 57 -15.52 -22.97 3.56
CA LYS A 57 -16.65 -22.05 3.75
C LYS A 57 -16.76 -21.04 2.61
N ASP A 58 -17.90 -21.06 1.92
CA ASP A 58 -18.35 -19.95 1.08
C ASP A 58 -18.44 -18.67 1.94
N GLY A 59 -17.75 -17.61 1.52
CA GLY A 59 -17.73 -16.30 2.21
C GLY A 59 -16.38 -15.83 2.76
N THR A 60 -15.28 -16.55 2.52
CA THR A 60 -13.93 -16.08 2.90
C THR A 60 -13.55 -14.80 2.16
N ARG A 61 -13.33 -13.73 2.92
CA ARG A 61 -12.75 -12.47 2.43
C ARG A 61 -11.24 -12.62 2.39
N ARG A 62 -10.60 -12.02 1.39
CA ARG A 62 -9.14 -12.01 1.26
C ARG A 62 -8.65 -10.70 0.70
N GLY A 63 -7.35 -10.47 0.81
CA GLY A 63 -6.69 -9.41 0.07
C GLY A 63 -5.26 -9.19 0.51
N TYR A 64 -4.85 -7.91 0.49
CA TYR A 64 -3.47 -7.51 0.72
C TYR A 64 -3.40 -6.19 1.50
N TYR A 65 -2.20 -5.80 1.88
CA TYR A 65 -1.92 -4.55 2.57
C TYR A 65 -1.26 -3.54 1.64
N ARG A 66 -1.51 -2.26 1.87
CA ARG A 66 -0.91 -1.15 1.15
C ARG A 66 -0.27 -0.19 2.14
N LEU A 67 1.03 -0.02 2.05
CA LEU A 67 1.79 0.93 2.86
C LEU A 67 2.19 2.11 1.97
N TYR A 68 1.90 3.33 2.41
CA TYR A 68 2.17 4.53 1.62
C TYR A 68 2.47 5.75 2.48
N ALA A 69 3.24 6.68 1.91
CA ALA A 69 3.56 7.96 2.52
C ALA A 69 2.83 9.10 1.82
N LEU A 70 2.23 10.00 2.60
CA LEU A 70 1.60 11.22 2.13
C LEU A 70 2.40 12.45 2.59
N ARG A 71 2.88 13.22 1.62
CA ARG A 71 3.52 14.51 1.87
C ARG A 71 2.52 15.54 2.38
N GLN A 72 2.88 16.18 3.49
CA GLN A 72 2.12 17.22 4.15
C GLN A 72 2.53 18.61 3.64
N PRO A 73 1.71 19.67 3.89
CA PRO A 73 2.04 21.04 3.49
C PRO A 73 3.35 21.58 4.06
N ASP A 74 3.77 21.10 5.24
CA ASP A 74 5.05 21.45 5.88
C ASP A 74 6.26 20.73 5.26
N ARG A 75 6.03 19.94 4.21
CA ARG A 75 6.98 19.12 3.45
C ARG A 75 7.40 17.81 4.12
N THR A 76 6.94 17.53 5.33
CA THR A 76 7.12 16.25 6.02
C THR A 76 6.11 15.23 5.49
N ALA A 77 6.10 14.02 6.00
CA ALA A 77 5.24 12.95 5.54
C ALA A 77 4.54 12.25 6.70
N LYS A 78 3.30 11.83 6.45
CA LYS A 78 2.57 10.85 7.27
C LYS A 78 2.61 9.50 6.59
N VAL A 79 2.67 8.41 7.36
CA VAL A 79 2.70 7.04 6.83
C VAL A 79 1.42 6.33 7.20
N PHE A 80 0.81 5.65 6.24
CA PHE A 80 -0.47 4.96 6.39
C PHE A 80 -0.37 3.53 5.89
N LEU A 81 -1.06 2.65 6.62
CA LEU A 81 -1.28 1.27 6.24
C LEU A 81 -2.77 1.06 5.96
N SER A 82 -3.12 0.70 4.72
CA SER A 82 -4.47 0.29 4.35
C SER A 82 -4.56 -1.22 4.22
N GLN A 83 -5.63 -1.82 4.73
CA GLN A 83 -6.02 -3.18 4.40
C GLN A 83 -7.01 -3.15 3.23
N ILE A 84 -6.71 -3.91 2.18
CA ILE A 84 -7.48 -3.95 0.94
C ILE A 84 -8.13 -5.33 0.79
N SER A 85 -9.43 -5.36 0.55
CA SER A 85 -10.17 -6.55 0.12
C SER A 85 -10.14 -6.70 -1.38
N VAL A 86 -9.95 -7.93 -1.87
CA VAL A 86 -10.11 -8.27 -3.28
C VAL A 86 -11.47 -8.93 -3.46
N THR A 87 -12.36 -8.25 -4.17
CA THR A 87 -13.73 -8.71 -4.45
C THR A 87 -13.96 -8.81 -5.96
N ASP A 88 -15.08 -9.40 -6.37
CA ASP A 88 -15.49 -9.45 -7.77
C ASP A 88 -15.76 -8.06 -8.37
N GLN A 89 -15.99 -7.04 -7.53
CA GLN A 89 -16.13 -5.64 -7.93
C GLN A 89 -14.79 -4.88 -7.94
N GLY A 90 -13.68 -5.59 -7.69
CA GLY A 90 -12.34 -5.03 -7.61
C GLY A 90 -11.85 -4.79 -6.17
N PRO A 91 -10.65 -4.18 -6.03
CA PRO A 91 -10.05 -3.88 -4.74
C PRO A 91 -10.86 -2.81 -3.98
N GLN A 92 -11.12 -3.04 -2.69
CA GLN A 92 -11.84 -2.12 -1.81
C GLN A 92 -11.05 -1.90 -0.52
N ILE A 93 -10.89 -0.65 -0.09
CA ILE A 93 -10.28 -0.34 1.21
C ILE A 93 -11.25 -0.81 2.31
N ILE A 94 -10.80 -1.71 3.18
CA ILE A 94 -11.54 -2.09 4.39
C ILE A 94 -11.27 -1.07 5.49
N ASP A 95 -10.00 -0.82 5.74
CA ASP A 95 -9.55 0.05 6.81
C ASP A 95 -8.23 0.74 6.45
N THR A 96 -7.95 1.85 7.13
CA THR A 96 -6.69 2.60 6.99
C THR A 96 -6.27 3.14 8.35
N VAL A 97 -5.05 2.80 8.75
CA VAL A 97 -4.44 3.22 10.01
C VAL A 97 -3.27 4.15 9.71
N GLU A 98 -3.17 5.25 10.45
CA GLU A 98 -1.99 6.12 10.47
C GLU A 98 -0.95 5.49 11.40
N LEU A 99 0.29 5.31 10.91
CA LEU A 99 1.39 4.82 11.75
C LEU A 99 1.94 6.00 12.55
N GLN A 100 1.42 6.16 13.77
CA GLN A 100 1.67 7.33 14.61
C GLN A 100 3.13 7.40 15.05
N GLU A 101 3.78 6.25 15.30
CA GLU A 101 5.17 6.12 15.72
C GLU A 101 6.13 6.78 14.72
N ILE A 102 5.83 6.64 13.42
CA ILE A 102 6.59 7.28 12.35
C ILE A 102 6.13 8.71 12.16
N THR A 103 4.81 8.95 12.18
CA THR A 103 4.23 10.25 11.86
C THR A 103 4.59 11.33 12.89
N ASP A 104 4.67 10.98 14.17
CA ASP A 104 5.04 11.92 15.25
C ASP A 104 6.44 12.51 15.07
N LEU A 105 7.31 11.83 14.33
CA LEU A 105 8.66 12.31 14.01
C LEU A 105 8.66 13.44 12.98
N HIS A 106 7.53 13.71 12.34
CA HIS A 106 7.39 14.61 11.19
C HIS A 106 8.48 14.35 10.13
N PRO A 107 8.59 13.10 9.62
CA PRO A 107 9.74 12.67 8.84
C PRO A 107 9.69 13.15 7.38
N TYR A 108 10.86 13.16 6.75
CA TYR A 108 11.02 13.07 5.31
C TYR A 108 11.21 11.59 4.94
N VAL A 109 10.17 10.95 4.42
CA VAL A 109 10.28 9.59 3.89
C VAL A 109 11.08 9.61 2.59
N THR A 110 12.10 8.76 2.50
CA THR A 110 13.00 8.68 1.35
C THR A 110 12.84 7.42 0.53
N ASP A 111 12.30 6.34 1.12
CA ASP A 111 12.00 5.09 0.41
C ASP A 111 11.04 4.22 1.25
N ILE A 112 10.28 3.34 0.60
CA ILE A 112 9.49 2.28 1.23
C ILE A 112 9.68 1.00 0.42
N ARG A 113 10.07 -0.10 1.08
CA ARG A 113 10.36 -1.38 0.42
C ARG A 113 9.63 -2.54 1.10
N SER A 114 9.11 -3.45 0.29
CA SER A 114 8.69 -4.76 0.78
C SER A 114 9.93 -5.61 1.08
N GLU A 115 9.92 -6.38 2.16
CA GLU A 115 10.97 -7.39 2.41
C GLU A 115 10.91 -8.55 1.41
N ASP A 116 9.72 -8.84 0.87
CA ASP A 116 9.54 -9.79 -0.22
C ASP A 116 9.25 -9.05 -1.54
N PRO A 117 10.27 -8.78 -2.36
CA PRO A 117 10.10 -8.17 -3.67
C PRO A 117 9.65 -9.17 -4.74
N SER A 118 9.55 -10.48 -4.44
CA SER A 118 9.08 -11.48 -5.40
C SER A 118 7.62 -11.29 -5.77
N GLY A 119 6.86 -10.56 -4.94
CA GLY A 119 5.42 -10.41 -5.06
C GLY A 119 4.66 -11.71 -4.80
N VAL A 120 5.34 -12.79 -4.42
CA VAL A 120 4.72 -14.08 -4.12
C VAL A 120 4.37 -14.10 -2.64
N ASN A 121 3.12 -13.80 -2.33
CA ASN A 121 2.57 -13.95 -0.99
C ASN A 121 2.63 -15.41 -0.53
N ARG A 122 3.60 -15.75 0.32
CA ARG A 122 3.74 -17.11 0.88
C ARG A 122 3.30 -17.23 2.33
N GLY A 123 3.13 -16.11 3.02
CA GLY A 123 2.71 -16.04 4.42
C GLY A 123 1.60 -15.01 4.62
N PHE A 124 0.83 -15.19 5.69
CA PHE A 124 -0.06 -14.15 6.20
C PHE A 124 0.74 -12.96 6.73
N GLY A 125 0.14 -11.78 6.66
CA GLY A 125 0.76 -10.56 7.14
C GLY A 125 1.51 -9.79 6.07
N LEU A 126 2.26 -8.77 6.48
CA LEU A 126 3.10 -7.88 5.68
C LEU A 126 4.42 -7.66 6.42
N SER A 127 5.53 -7.57 5.71
CA SER A 127 6.77 -7.01 6.27
C SER A 127 7.39 -6.02 5.29
N ALA A 128 7.67 -4.82 5.77
CA ALA A 128 8.18 -3.72 4.96
C ALA A 128 9.14 -2.83 5.75
N MET A 129 10.09 -2.23 5.02
CA MET A 129 11.04 -1.24 5.53
C MET A 129 10.66 0.15 5.05
N VAL A 130 10.63 1.11 5.98
CA VAL A 130 10.44 2.54 5.74
C VAL A 130 11.74 3.26 6.05
N TYR A 131 12.28 3.94 5.06
CA TYR A 131 13.50 4.74 5.20
C TYR A 131 13.12 6.21 5.32
N LEU A 132 13.59 6.89 6.37
CA LEU A 132 13.18 8.24 6.68
C LEU A 132 14.30 9.10 7.28
N LYS A 133 14.10 10.42 7.29
CA LYS A 133 15.00 11.41 7.90
C LYS A 133 14.20 12.45 8.67
N GLN A 134 14.68 12.90 9.82
CA GLN A 134 14.06 14.03 10.54
C GLN A 134 14.62 15.38 10.05
N ASP A 135 15.88 15.43 9.64
CA ASP A 135 16.48 16.59 8.96
C ASP A 135 16.60 16.33 7.45
N ALA A 136 15.94 17.17 6.64
CA ALA A 136 16.00 17.11 5.18
C ALA A 136 17.43 17.27 4.61
N ARG A 137 18.36 17.84 5.39
CA ARG A 137 19.77 18.02 5.00
C ARG A 137 20.65 16.83 5.42
N SER A 138 20.14 15.92 6.22
CA SER A 138 20.89 14.71 6.62
C SER A 138 21.07 13.78 5.42
N ASN A 139 22.23 13.13 5.35
CA ASN A 139 22.49 12.08 4.37
C ASN A 139 22.17 10.68 4.90
N ASP A 140 22.01 10.53 6.21
CA ASP A 140 21.86 9.25 6.89
C ASP A 140 20.38 9.00 7.21
N PRO A 141 19.68 8.15 6.44
CA PRO A 141 18.31 7.75 6.76
C PRO A 141 18.29 6.77 7.95
N GLU A 142 17.26 6.90 8.77
CA GLU A 142 16.85 5.88 9.73
C GLU A 142 15.98 4.83 9.02
N SER A 143 16.12 3.57 9.44
CA SER A 143 15.30 2.46 8.96
C SER A 143 14.26 2.09 10.02
N TRP A 144 13.03 1.88 9.58
CA TRP A 144 11.91 1.45 10.42
C TRP A 144 11.23 0.25 9.79
N THR A 145 10.99 -0.79 10.57
CA THR A 145 10.30 -2.00 10.14
C THR A 145 8.82 -1.87 10.48
N VAL A 146 7.97 -2.15 9.49
CA VAL A 146 6.53 -2.24 9.65
C VAL A 146 6.12 -3.68 9.36
N VAL A 147 5.66 -4.37 10.39
CA VAL A 147 5.19 -5.75 10.31
C VAL A 147 3.71 -5.79 10.62
N VAL A 148 2.96 -6.49 9.78
CA VAL A 148 1.63 -6.99 10.13
C VAL A 148 1.77 -8.48 10.27
N ASP A 149 1.45 -9.04 11.44
CA ASP A 149 1.57 -10.46 11.66
C ASP A 149 0.41 -11.27 11.05
N GLU A 150 0.42 -12.58 11.27
CA GLU A 150 -0.63 -13.47 10.79
C GLU A 150 -2.02 -13.15 11.37
N PHE A 151 -2.08 -12.52 12.54
CA PHE A 151 -3.31 -12.12 13.22
C PHE A 151 -3.71 -10.67 12.92
N GLY A 152 -3.01 -9.97 12.03
CA GLY A 152 -3.31 -8.57 11.71
C GLY A 152 -2.86 -7.58 12.78
N GLU A 153 -1.99 -7.97 13.71
CA GLU A 153 -1.38 -7.05 14.66
C GLU A 153 -0.26 -6.25 13.97
N ILE A 154 -0.27 -4.94 14.17
CA ILE A 154 0.69 -4.03 13.56
C ILE A 154 1.80 -3.76 14.56
N GLN A 155 3.05 -3.99 14.13
CA GLN A 155 4.26 -3.64 14.86
C GLN A 155 5.07 -2.65 14.02
N VAL A 156 5.46 -1.54 14.64
CA VAL A 156 6.26 -0.49 14.02
C VAL A 156 7.48 -0.26 14.89
N GLU A 157 8.65 -0.62 14.39
CA GLU A 157 9.89 -0.62 15.18
C GLU A 157 10.99 0.13 14.45
N ARG A 158 11.78 0.90 15.19
CA ARG A 158 13.00 1.51 14.68
C ARG A 158 14.10 0.45 14.68
N GLU A 159 14.80 0.27 13.56
CA GLU A 159 16.01 -0.55 13.57
C GLU A 159 17.12 0.18 14.33
N SER A 160 17.64 -0.45 15.38
CA SER A 160 18.88 -0.05 16.02
C SER A 160 20.06 -0.67 15.26
N HIS A 161 20.78 0.14 14.50
CA HIS A 161 22.11 -0.22 14.00
C HIS A 161 23.18 -0.09 15.08
#